data_AF-A0A7Y2JD69-F1
#
_entry.id   AF-A0A7Y2JD69-F1
#
_cell.length_a   1.000
_cell.length_b   1.000
_cell.length_c   1.000
_cell.angle_alpha   90.00
_cell.angle_beta   90.00
_cell.angle_gamma   90.00
#
_symmetry.space_group_name_H-M   'P 1'
#
loop_
_entity.id
_entity.type
_entity.pdbx_description
1 polymer ?
#
loop_
_entity_poly.entity_id
_entity_poly.type
_entity_poly.pdbx_seq_one_letter_code
_entity_poly.pdbx_strand_id
1 'polypeptide(L)'
;MNCKELVYVLGEYLDGSMEEQLRSDLDAHISLCDSCTNFLRTYDKTRSACRQVQLDEIPEEFRERLRTFVLEKAKEHHKGIEKYLKMAARERREQAETMLRAYREDRLSPSLALLFQRHSEVCEICGAFLRAYQDGDEPPSFSEDLEAHLVNFLDALPPGEVPYRP
;
A
#
# COMPACT_ATOMS: atom_id res chain seq x y z
N MET A 1 0.40 22.21 -23.08
CA MET A 1 -0.42 22.23 -21.86
C MET A 1 -1.26 23.50 -21.79
N ASN A 2 -2.48 23.44 -21.26
CA ASN A 2 -3.35 24.60 -21.05
C ASN A 2 -3.69 24.83 -19.56
N CYS A 3 -4.24 26.00 -19.21
CA CYS A 3 -4.54 26.37 -17.82
C CYS A 3 -5.51 25.41 -17.12
N LYS A 4 -6.41 24.72 -17.83
CA LYS A 4 -7.35 23.75 -17.24
C LYS A 4 -6.62 22.46 -16.86
N GLU A 5 -5.76 21.97 -17.73
CA GLU A 5 -4.95 20.77 -17.50
C GLU A 5 -4.05 20.93 -16.27
N LEU A 6 -3.48 22.13 -16.07
CA LEU A 6 -2.66 22.45 -14.89
C LEU A 6 -3.37 22.12 -13.57
N VAL A 7 -4.67 22.40 -13.44
CA VAL A 7 -5.42 22.20 -12.19
C VAL A 7 -5.49 20.71 -11.82
N TYR A 8 -5.57 19.82 -12.81
CA TYR A 8 -5.70 18.39 -12.58
C TYR A 8 -4.38 17.74 -12.15
N VAL A 9 -3.25 18.29 -12.59
CA VAL A 9 -1.92 17.72 -12.31
C VAL A 9 -1.16 18.48 -11.21
N LEU A 10 -1.79 19.48 -10.60
CA LEU A 10 -1.12 20.39 -9.67
C LEU A 10 -0.66 19.68 -8.38
N GLY A 11 -1.39 18.64 -7.95
CA GLY A 11 -1.01 17.83 -6.79
C GLY A 11 0.37 17.20 -6.97
N GLU A 12 0.53 16.43 -8.05
CA GLU A 12 1.76 15.73 -8.43
C GLU A 12 2.93 16.70 -8.66
N TYR A 13 2.63 17.88 -9.21
CA TYR A 13 3.63 18.93 -9.41
C TYR A 13 4.20 19.46 -8.09
N LEU A 14 3.34 19.65 -7.08
CA LEU A 14 3.70 20.25 -5.78
C LEU A 14 4.24 19.25 -4.75
N ASP A 15 3.92 17.96 -4.87
CA ASP A 15 4.49 16.90 -4.03
C ASP A 15 5.77 16.28 -4.64
N GLY A 16 6.05 16.57 -5.91
CA GLY A 16 7.26 16.15 -6.61
C GLY A 16 7.18 14.74 -7.21
N SER A 17 5.99 14.15 -7.27
CA SER A 17 5.77 12.83 -7.90
C SER A 17 5.59 12.87 -9.42
N MET A 18 5.51 14.07 -10.00
CA MET A 18 5.35 14.29 -11.45
C MET A 18 6.56 13.85 -12.27
N GLU A 19 6.32 13.21 -13.42
CA GLU A 19 7.33 12.87 -14.42
C GLU A 19 8.06 14.13 -14.96
N GLU A 20 9.39 14.05 -15.09
CA GLU A 20 10.25 15.19 -15.45
C GLU A 20 9.84 15.90 -16.74
N GLN A 21 9.43 15.15 -17.77
CA GLN A 21 9.01 15.72 -19.04
C GLN A 21 7.74 16.56 -18.90
N LEU A 22 6.76 16.07 -18.15
CA LEU A 22 5.51 16.77 -17.89
C LEU A 22 5.72 17.99 -16.99
N ARG A 23 6.63 17.87 -16.01
CA ARG A 23 7.04 18.97 -15.14
C ARG A 23 7.66 20.11 -15.95
N SER A 24 8.58 19.82 -16.87
CA SER A 24 9.19 20.83 -17.73
C SER A 24 8.16 21.58 -18.59
N ASP A 25 7.18 20.86 -19.15
CA ASP A 25 6.11 21.48 -19.96
C ASP A 25 5.21 22.40 -19.11
N LEU A 26 4.95 22.00 -17.85
CA LEU A 26 4.17 22.77 -16.91
C LEU A 26 4.92 24.01 -16.42
N ASP A 27 6.22 23.88 -16.12
CA ASP A 27 7.10 25.00 -15.75
C ASP A 27 7.15 26.08 -16.84
N ALA A 28 7.29 25.64 -18.10
CA ALA A 28 7.26 26.54 -19.25
C ALA A 28 5.91 27.29 -19.33
N HIS A 29 4.78 26.59 -19.14
CA HIS A 29 3.47 27.21 -19.14
C HIS A 29 3.30 28.24 -18.00
N ILE A 30 3.70 27.88 -16.78
CA ILE A 30 3.60 28.74 -15.59
C ILE A 30 4.39 30.02 -15.82
N SER A 31 5.63 29.90 -16.34
CA SER A 31 6.52 31.05 -16.58
C SER A 31 5.98 32.07 -17.60
N LEU A 32 5.09 31.63 -18.50
CA LEU A 32 4.51 32.45 -19.56
C LEU A 32 3.05 32.86 -19.28
N CYS A 33 2.46 32.41 -18.18
CA CYS A 33 1.05 32.64 -17.88
C CYS A 33 0.84 33.26 -16.49
N ASP A 34 0.53 34.55 -16.48
CA ASP A 34 0.25 35.31 -15.25
C ASP A 34 -0.91 34.73 -14.44
N SER A 35 -1.94 34.18 -15.11
CA SER A 35 -3.09 33.56 -14.44
C SER A 35 -2.66 32.33 -13.64
N CYS A 36 -1.84 31.46 -14.23
CA CYS A 36 -1.33 30.26 -13.57
C CYS A 36 -0.32 30.59 -12.48
N THR A 37 0.54 31.58 -12.69
CA THR A 37 1.46 32.08 -11.64
C THR A 37 0.70 32.61 -10.43
N ASN A 38 -0.35 33.41 -10.66
CA ASN A 38 -1.19 33.94 -9.57
C ASN A 38 -1.99 32.84 -8.87
N PHE A 39 -2.47 31.85 -9.63
CA PHE A 39 -3.17 30.70 -9.08
C PHE A 39 -2.26 29.89 -8.15
N LEU A 40 -1.05 29.55 -8.60
CA LEU A 40 -0.04 28.85 -7.79
C LEU A 40 0.27 29.57 -6.49
N ARG A 41 0.50 30.88 -6.55
CA ARG A 41 0.75 31.70 -5.36
C ARG A 41 -0.41 31.69 -4.37
N THR A 42 -1.65 31.61 -4.86
CA THR A 42 -2.85 31.54 -4.01
C THR A 42 -3.00 30.14 -3.43
N TYR A 43 -2.78 29.10 -4.24
CA TYR A 43 -2.84 27.72 -3.82
C TYR A 43 -1.79 27.40 -2.74
N ASP A 44 -0.56 27.89 -2.87
CA ASP A 44 0.50 27.69 -1.89
C ASP A 44 0.18 28.36 -0.53
N LYS A 45 -0.48 29.52 -0.56
CA LYS A 45 -1.03 30.14 0.66
C LYS A 45 -2.11 29.28 1.30
N THR A 46 -3.03 28.73 0.51
CA THR A 46 -4.05 27.79 1.02
C THR A 46 -3.41 26.55 1.64
N ARG A 47 -2.42 25.95 0.96
CA ARG A 47 -1.67 24.79 1.46
C ARG A 47 -0.96 25.11 2.78
N SER A 48 -0.31 26.27 2.85
CA SER A 48 0.39 26.73 4.06
C SER A 48 -0.58 26.96 5.21
N ALA A 49 -1.73 27.59 4.96
CA ALA A 49 -2.79 27.79 5.95
C ALA A 49 -3.37 26.44 6.43
N CYS A 50 -3.66 25.50 5.51
CA CYS A 50 -4.12 24.16 5.87
C CYS A 50 -3.09 23.37 6.67
N ARG A 51 -1.78 23.54 6.41
CA ARG A 51 -0.71 22.91 7.19
C ARG A 51 -0.52 23.54 8.58
N GLN A 52 -0.89 24.81 8.74
CA GLN A 52 -0.88 25.50 10.04
C GLN A 52 -2.08 25.14 10.91
N VAL A 53 -3.11 24.50 10.34
CA VAL A 53 -4.15 23.85 11.13
C VAL A 53 -3.47 22.68 11.85
N GLN A 54 -3.08 22.93 13.10
CA GLN A 54 -2.83 21.84 14.02
C GLN A 54 -4.16 21.12 14.17
N LEU A 55 -4.22 19.87 13.74
CA LEU A 55 -5.27 18.98 14.19
C LEU A 55 -5.11 18.96 15.71
N ASP A 56 -6.06 19.57 16.43
CA ASP A 56 -6.03 19.56 17.89
C ASP A 56 -5.75 18.12 18.33
N GLU A 57 -4.68 17.95 19.12
CA GLU A 57 -4.35 16.63 19.63
C GLU A 57 -5.60 16.09 20.32
N ILE A 58 -6.01 14.87 19.94
CA ILE A 58 -7.17 14.24 20.56
C ILE A 58 -6.95 14.26 22.08
N PRO A 59 -7.83 14.91 22.86
CA PRO A 59 -7.64 15.03 24.30
C PRO A 59 -7.40 13.66 24.93
N GLU A 60 -6.46 13.58 25.89
CA GLU A 60 -6.09 12.32 26.53
C GLU A 60 -7.32 11.59 27.07
N GLU A 61 -8.24 12.31 27.71
CA GLU A 61 -9.50 11.77 28.22
C GLU A 61 -10.33 11.08 27.12
N PHE A 62 -10.39 11.68 25.92
CA PHE A 62 -11.13 11.08 24.80
C PHE A 62 -10.43 9.84 24.25
N ARG A 63 -9.09 9.84 24.17
CA ARG A 63 -8.32 8.65 23.79
C ARG A 63 -8.51 7.51 24.78
N GLU A 64 -8.48 7.79 26.07
CA GLU A 64 -8.71 6.80 27.12
C GLU A 64 -10.13 6.23 27.09
N ARG A 65 -11.14 7.10 26.92
CA ARG A 65 -12.54 6.69 26.81
C ARG A 65 -12.79 5.85 25.56
N LEU A 66 -12.23 6.25 24.42
CA LEU A 66 -12.31 5.48 23.19
C LEU A 66 -11.63 4.12 23.33
N ARG A 67 -10.43 4.08 23.92
CA ARG A 67 -9.70 2.84 24.17
C ARG A 67 -10.50 1.90 25.08
N THR A 68 -11.05 2.41 26.16
CA THR A 68 -11.88 1.65 27.10
C THR A 68 -13.12 1.09 26.39
N PHE A 69 -13.84 1.93 25.64
CA PHE A 69 -15.01 1.50 24.87
C PHE A 69 -14.67 0.39 23.87
N VAL A 70 -13.58 0.53 23.11
CA VAL A 70 -13.14 -0.49 22.15
C VAL A 70 -12.79 -1.80 22.87
N LEU A 71 -12.08 -1.75 23.99
CA LEU A 71 -11.73 -2.93 24.78
C LEU A 71 -12.95 -3.62 25.39
N GLU A 72 -13.94 -2.86 25.87
CA GLU A 72 -15.21 -3.41 26.38
C GLU A 72 -16.01 -4.07 25.27
N LYS A 73 -16.18 -3.41 24.13
CA LYS A 73 -16.85 -3.98 22.96
C LYS A 73 -16.13 -5.20 22.42
N ALA A 74 -14.79 -5.22 22.48
CA ALA A 74 -14.00 -6.38 22.11
C ALA A 74 -14.27 -7.59 23.02
N LYS A 75 -14.48 -7.37 24.33
CA LYS A 75 -14.86 -8.43 25.29
C LYS A 75 -16.29 -8.91 25.07
N GLU A 76 -17.25 -8.00 24.87
CA GLU A 76 -18.66 -8.35 24.65
C GLU A 76 -18.86 -9.13 23.34
N HIS A 77 -18.14 -8.73 22.30
CA HIS A 77 -18.20 -9.37 20.99
C HIS A 77 -17.07 -10.39 20.77
N HIS A 78 -16.40 -10.88 21.82
CA HIS A 78 -15.21 -11.71 21.67
C HIS A 78 -15.46 -12.94 20.77
N LYS A 79 -16.65 -13.57 20.81
CA LYS A 79 -16.98 -14.70 19.92
C LYS A 79 -17.15 -14.28 18.45
N GLY A 80 -17.71 -13.11 18.22
CA GLY A 80 -17.84 -12.54 16.88
C GLY A 80 -16.47 -12.14 16.33
N ILE A 81 -15.68 -11.43 17.13
CA ILE A 81 -14.33 -10.98 16.79
C ILE A 81 -13.38 -12.15 16.63
N GLU A 82 -13.40 -13.15 17.51
CA GLU A 82 -12.62 -14.39 17.34
C GLU A 82 -12.99 -15.11 16.05
N LYS A 83 -14.29 -15.17 15.70
CA LYS A 83 -14.72 -15.73 14.42
C LYS A 83 -14.12 -14.93 13.25
N TYR A 84 -14.19 -13.60 13.29
CA TYR A 84 -13.60 -12.75 12.24
C TYR A 84 -12.07 -12.87 12.19
N LEU A 85 -11.37 -12.91 13.32
CA LEU A 85 -9.92 -13.09 13.37
C LEU A 85 -9.50 -14.46 12.84
N LYS A 86 -10.24 -15.53 13.19
CA LYS A 86 -10.01 -16.86 12.64
C LYS A 86 -10.28 -16.92 11.14
N MET A 87 -11.35 -16.27 10.67
CA MET A 87 -11.65 -16.16 9.24
C MET A 87 -10.56 -15.39 8.50
N ALA A 88 -10.15 -14.23 9.02
CA ALA A 88 -9.09 -13.41 8.44
C ALA A 88 -7.73 -14.12 8.45
N ALA A 89 -7.38 -14.85 9.52
CA ALA A 89 -6.18 -15.67 9.56
C ALA A 89 -6.24 -16.81 8.53
N ARG A 90 -7.40 -17.46 8.39
CA ARG A 90 -7.59 -18.48 7.36
C ARG A 90 -7.44 -17.91 5.94
N GLU A 91 -8.06 -16.76 5.67
CA GLU A 91 -7.99 -16.10 4.37
C GLU A 91 -6.56 -15.67 4.02
N ARG A 92 -5.83 -15.06 4.97
CA ARG A 92 -4.41 -14.71 4.81
C ARG A 92 -3.56 -15.91 4.46
N ARG A 93 -3.76 -17.03 5.17
CA ARG A 93 -3.07 -18.28 4.88
C ARG A 93 -3.41 -18.85 3.51
N GLU A 94 -4.69 -18.89 3.16
CA GLU A 94 -5.15 -19.35 1.85
C GLU A 94 -4.55 -18.51 0.71
N GLN A 95 -4.45 -17.18 0.88
CA GLN A 95 -3.80 -16.29 -0.09
C GLN A 95 -2.31 -16.58 -0.25
N ALA A 96 -1.56 -16.71 0.85
CA ALA A 96 -0.13 -17.04 0.83
C ALA A 96 0.13 -18.42 0.20
N GLU A 97 -0.68 -19.42 0.56
CA GLU A 97 -0.61 -20.77 -0.01
C GLU A 97 -0.91 -20.77 -1.51
N THR A 98 -1.93 -20.02 -1.94
CA THR A 98 -2.30 -19.88 -3.36
C THR A 98 -1.16 -19.23 -4.16
N MET A 99 -0.56 -18.17 -3.63
CA MET A 99 0.54 -17.48 -4.26
C MET A 99 1.76 -18.40 -4.47
N LEU A 100 2.17 -19.12 -3.44
CA LEU A 100 3.34 -20.00 -3.52
C LEU A 100 3.10 -21.21 -4.42
N ARG A 101 1.88 -21.77 -4.41
CA ARG A 101 1.50 -22.81 -5.36
C ARG A 101 1.58 -22.28 -6.79
N ALA A 102 1.03 -21.09 -7.04
CA ALA A 102 1.11 -20.47 -8.36
C ALA A 102 2.55 -20.16 -8.78
N TYR A 103 3.43 -19.79 -7.85
CA TYR A 103 4.86 -19.62 -8.11
C TYR A 103 5.52 -20.95 -8.51
N ARG A 104 5.27 -22.03 -7.77
CA ARG A 104 5.83 -23.37 -8.07
C ARG A 104 5.37 -23.92 -9.41
N GLU A 105 4.15 -23.59 -9.81
CA GLU A 105 3.53 -24.06 -11.06
C GLU A 105 3.76 -23.10 -12.24
N ASP A 106 4.60 -22.06 -12.08
CA ASP A 106 4.84 -21.01 -13.09
C ASP A 106 3.56 -20.31 -13.58
N ARG A 107 2.55 -20.20 -12.71
CA ARG A 107 1.24 -19.58 -12.98
C ARG A 107 1.11 -18.15 -12.47
N LEU A 108 2.14 -17.58 -11.86
CA LEU A 108 2.13 -16.14 -11.56
C LEU A 108 2.13 -15.32 -12.85
N SER A 109 1.57 -14.12 -12.80
CA SER A 109 1.76 -13.13 -13.86
C SER A 109 3.27 -12.85 -14.05
N PRO A 110 3.74 -12.51 -15.27
CA PRO A 110 5.17 -12.32 -15.50
C PRO A 110 5.74 -11.12 -14.72
N SER A 111 4.94 -10.07 -14.46
CA SER A 111 5.35 -8.96 -13.60
C SER A 111 5.54 -9.41 -12.16
N LEU A 112 4.55 -10.13 -11.62
CA LEU A 112 4.57 -10.59 -10.23
C LEU A 112 5.64 -11.66 -9.98
N ALA A 113 5.87 -12.55 -10.94
CA ALA A 113 6.94 -13.55 -10.87
C ALA A 113 8.32 -12.88 -10.76
N LEU A 114 8.60 -11.88 -11.59
CA LEU A 114 9.86 -11.13 -11.54
C LEU A 114 10.03 -10.35 -10.24
N LEU A 115 8.98 -9.66 -9.78
CA LEU A 115 8.99 -8.93 -8.51
C LEU A 115 9.25 -9.85 -7.33
N PHE A 116 8.53 -10.98 -7.27
CA PHE A 116 8.67 -11.93 -6.18
C PHE A 116 10.02 -12.64 -6.21
N GLN A 117 10.50 -13.04 -7.39
CA GLN A 117 11.84 -13.63 -7.55
C GLN A 117 12.91 -12.66 -7.04
N ARG A 118 12.89 -11.40 -7.49
CA ARG A 118 13.86 -10.39 -7.07
C ARG A 118 13.80 -10.10 -5.58
N HIS A 119 12.59 -10.05 -5.01
CA HIS A 119 12.40 -9.90 -3.57
C HIS A 119 13.00 -11.08 -2.80
N SER A 120 12.76 -12.32 -3.24
CA SER A 120 13.25 -13.52 -2.56
C SER A 120 14.78 -13.66 -2.54
N GLU A 121 15.47 -13.06 -3.50
CA GLU A 121 16.94 -13.00 -3.53
C GLU A 121 17.53 -12.12 -2.42
N VAL A 122 16.79 -11.10 -1.99
CA VAL A 122 17.24 -10.09 -1.02
C VAL A 122 16.59 -10.29 0.36
N CYS A 123 15.41 -10.92 0.41
CA CYS A 123 14.67 -11.17 1.63
C CYS A 123 15.06 -12.50 2.26
N GLU A 124 15.62 -12.45 3.47
CA GLU A 124 16.04 -13.66 4.21
C GLU A 124 14.86 -14.60 4.51
N ILE A 125 13.68 -14.07 4.85
CA ILE A 125 12.47 -14.83 5.19
C ILE A 125 11.97 -15.62 3.97
N CYS A 126 11.72 -14.93 2.85
CA CYS A 126 11.25 -15.57 1.62
C CYS A 126 12.32 -16.49 1.02
N GLY A 127 13.57 -16.04 0.96
CA GLY A 127 14.67 -16.80 0.35
C GLY A 127 14.98 -18.10 1.10
N ALA A 128 14.99 -18.08 2.44
CA ALA A 128 15.20 -19.28 3.24
C ALA A 128 14.07 -20.30 3.03
N PHE A 129 12.82 -19.84 3.04
CA PHE A 129 11.67 -20.71 2.80
C PHE A 129 11.69 -21.29 1.38
N LEU A 130 11.89 -20.47 0.34
CA LEU A 130 11.83 -20.94 -1.05
C LEU A 130 12.90 -21.98 -1.37
N ARG A 131 14.11 -21.87 -0.80
CA ARG A 131 15.14 -22.91 -0.92
C ARG A 131 14.64 -24.26 -0.38
N ALA A 132 13.99 -24.27 0.78
CA ALA A 132 13.40 -25.48 1.33
C ALA A 132 12.13 -25.94 0.58
N TYR A 133 11.37 -25.01 0.02
CA TYR A 133 10.10 -25.25 -0.67
C TYR A 133 10.28 -25.86 -2.07
N GLN A 134 11.41 -25.59 -2.73
CA GLN A 134 11.71 -26.12 -4.07
C GLN A 134 12.27 -27.55 -4.05
N ASP A 135 12.84 -28.00 -2.93
CA ASP A 135 13.54 -29.31 -2.82
C ASP A 135 12.65 -30.48 -2.34
N GLY A 136 11.34 -30.28 -2.09
CA GLY A 136 10.48 -31.29 -1.45
C GLY A 136 9.09 -31.50 -2.08
N ASP A 137 8.59 -32.75 -2.01
CA ASP A 137 7.23 -33.16 -2.43
C ASP A 137 6.13 -32.61 -1.48
N GLU A 138 6.47 -32.26 -0.24
CA GLU A 138 5.54 -31.80 0.80
C GLU A 138 5.90 -30.38 1.27
N PRO A 139 4.94 -29.43 1.24
CA PRO A 139 5.23 -28.03 1.55
C PRO A 139 5.64 -27.89 3.03
N PRO A 140 6.77 -27.22 3.36
CA PRO A 140 7.11 -26.88 4.73
C PRO A 140 5.97 -26.13 5.43
N SER A 141 5.80 -26.38 6.72
CA SER A 141 4.81 -25.67 7.54
C SER A 141 5.04 -24.16 7.47
N PHE A 142 4.00 -23.41 7.16
CA PHE A 142 4.00 -21.95 7.18
C PHE A 142 4.24 -21.45 8.61
N SER A 143 5.21 -20.53 8.77
CA SER A 143 5.29 -19.70 9.97
C SER A 143 4.32 -18.52 9.85
N GLU A 144 3.81 -18.05 10.98
CA GLU A 144 2.95 -16.85 11.01
C GLU A 144 3.67 -15.62 10.41
N ASP A 145 4.99 -15.52 10.63
CA ASP A 145 5.82 -14.43 10.12
C ASP A 145 5.93 -14.45 8.58
N LEU A 146 6.07 -15.63 7.97
CA LEU A 146 6.13 -15.76 6.52
C LEU A 146 4.77 -15.46 5.89
N GLU A 147 3.69 -15.97 6.47
CA GLU A 147 2.32 -15.71 6.01
C GLU A 147 2.03 -14.20 6.00
N ALA A 148 2.31 -13.52 7.11
CA ALA A 148 2.12 -12.08 7.23
C ALA A 148 2.96 -11.31 6.20
N HIS A 149 4.22 -11.72 6.00
CA HIS A 149 5.12 -11.08 5.06
C HIS A 149 4.67 -11.22 3.60
N LEU A 150 4.18 -12.41 3.20
CA LEU A 150 3.67 -12.65 1.86
C LEU A 150 2.36 -11.91 1.59
N VAL A 151 1.44 -11.87 2.56
CA VAL A 151 0.19 -11.11 2.42
C VAL A 151 0.47 -9.62 2.29
N ASN A 152 1.35 -9.06 3.12
CA ASN A 152 1.74 -7.66 3.02
C ASN A 152 2.37 -7.33 1.65
N PHE A 153 3.14 -8.26 1.08
CA PHE A 153 3.67 -8.11 -0.27
C PHE A 153 2.55 -8.06 -1.32
N LEU A 154 1.53 -8.91 -1.22
CA LEU A 154 0.38 -8.92 -2.14
C LEU A 154 -0.50 -7.68 -1.99
N ASP A 155 -0.74 -7.22 -0.76
CA ASP A 155 -1.52 -6.01 -0.47
C ASP A 155 -0.84 -4.72 -0.97
N ALA A 156 0.50 -4.75 -1.12
CA ALA A 156 1.29 -3.62 -1.61
C ALA A 156 1.38 -3.56 -3.15
N LEU A 157 0.76 -4.48 -3.87
CA LEU A 157 0.78 -4.48 -5.34
C LEU A 157 -0.02 -3.29 -5.90
N PRO A 158 0.44 -2.69 -7.03
CA PRO A 158 -0.28 -1.61 -7.65
C PRO A 158 -1.67 -2.06 -8.16
N PRO A 159 -2.68 -1.19 -8.09
CA PRO A 159 -4.04 -1.53 -8.53
C PRO A 159 -4.07 -1.89 -10.02
N GLY A 160 -4.77 -2.97 -10.37
CA GLY A 160 -4.93 -3.46 -11.75
C GLY A 160 -4.05 -4.66 -12.11
N GLU A 161 -3.15 -5.11 -11.24
CA GLU A 161 -2.47 -6.39 -11.42
C GLU A 161 -3.41 -7.56 -11.12
N VAL A 162 -3.59 -8.45 -12.10
CA VAL A 162 -4.20 -9.77 -11.86
C VAL A 162 -3.05 -10.71 -11.47
N PRO A 163 -2.98 -11.18 -10.21
CA PRO A 163 -1.77 -11.86 -9.71
C PRO A 163 -1.49 -13.22 -10.39
N TYR A 164 -2.54 -13.84 -10.90
CA TYR A 164 -2.53 -15.23 -11.37
C TYR A 164 -2.92 -15.31 -12.84
N ARG A 165 -2.22 -16.15 -13.60
CA ARG A 165 -2.63 -16.58 -14.93
C ARG A 165 -3.72 -17.66 -14.79
N PRO A 166 -4.70 -17.70 -15.72
CA PRO A 166 -5.71 -18.77 -15.76
C PRO A 166 -5.08 -20.16 -15.96
#